data_AF-A0A0R3LXH0-F1
#
_entry.id   AF-A0A0R3LXH0-F1
#
_cell.length_a   1.000
_cell.length_b   1.000
_cell.length_c   1.000
_cell.angle_alpha   90.00
_cell.angle_beta   90.00
_cell.angle_gamma   90.00
#
_symmetry.space_group_name_H-M   'P 1'
#
loop_
_entity.id
_entity.type
_entity.pdbx_description
1 polymer ?
#
loop_
_entity_poly.entity_id
_entity_poly.type
_entity_poly.pdbx_seq_one_letter_code
_entity_poly.pdbx_strand_id
1 'polypeptide(L)'
;MTQVRKQSVHLTARSSVELEAGVMMSPGRYVGQSKQLGVATLNGVSWTQPEYTIEFSGQQLAAMGAKNMSNVISIEYDVTKFVRLGQITLS
;
A
#
# COMPACT_ATOMS: atom_id res chain seq x y z
N MET A 1 12.97 -19.68 12.55
CA MET A 1 13.15 -18.23 12.75
C MET A 1 12.49 -17.51 11.59
N THR A 2 11.68 -16.48 11.87
CA THR A 2 10.98 -15.69 10.85
C THR A 2 11.70 -14.37 10.64
N GLN A 3 11.93 -14.01 9.39
CA GLN A 3 12.53 -12.73 8.98
C GLN A 3 11.46 -11.83 8.37
N VAL A 4 11.63 -10.53 8.50
CA VAL A 4 10.75 -9.53 7.87
C VAL A 4 11.59 -8.65 6.97
N ARG A 5 11.21 -8.57 5.70
CA ARG A 5 11.79 -7.62 4.75
C ARG A 5 10.78 -6.51 4.50
N LYS A 6 11.16 -5.27 4.84
CA LYS A 6 10.40 -4.06 4.52
C LYS A 6 11.23 -3.17 3.61
N GLN A 7 10.62 -2.62 2.58
CA GLN A 7 11.28 -1.74 1.62
C GLN A 7 10.33 -0.61 1.24
N SER A 8 10.87 0.62 1.19
CA SER A 8 10.17 1.74 0.57
C SER A 8 10.09 1.51 -0.94
N VAL A 9 8.91 1.68 -1.51
CA VAL A 9 8.64 1.47 -2.94
C VAL A 9 7.83 2.63 -3.49
N HIS A 10 7.95 2.87 -4.79
CA HIS A 10 7.05 3.79 -5.49
C HIS A 10 5.95 3.02 -6.20
N LEU A 11 4.72 3.42 -5.92
CA LEU A 11 3.50 2.83 -6.45
C LEU A 11 2.81 3.86 -7.33
N THR A 12 2.51 3.50 -8.56
CA THR A 12 1.88 4.38 -9.55
C THR A 12 0.48 3.91 -9.87
N ALA A 13 -0.52 4.76 -9.65
CA ALA A 13 -1.88 4.55 -10.11
C ALA A 13 -2.10 5.31 -11.42
N ARG A 14 -2.42 4.59 -12.50
CA ARG A 14 -2.64 5.19 -13.82
C ARG A 14 -4.03 5.80 -13.98
N SER A 15 -4.98 5.32 -13.19
CA SER A 15 -6.36 5.79 -13.11
C SER A 15 -6.77 5.95 -11.66
N SER A 16 -7.94 6.55 -11.42
CA SER A 16 -8.49 6.60 -10.08
C SER A 16 -8.82 5.18 -9.58
N VAL A 17 -8.60 4.94 -8.28
CA VAL A 17 -8.84 3.65 -7.62
C VAL A 17 -9.66 3.90 -6.36
N GLU A 18 -10.81 3.24 -6.24
CA GLU A 18 -11.60 3.26 -5.01
C GLU A 18 -10.94 2.35 -3.97
N LEU A 19 -10.37 2.93 -2.91
CA LEU A 19 -9.70 2.16 -1.85
C LEU A 19 -10.72 1.49 -0.93
N GLU A 20 -11.75 2.26 -0.57
CA GLU A 20 -12.94 1.87 0.18
C GLU A 20 -14.10 2.78 -0.24
N ALA A 21 -15.32 2.48 0.23
CA ALA A 21 -16.54 3.14 -0.23
C ALA A 21 -16.46 4.67 -0.13
N GLY A 22 -16.41 5.35 -1.28
CA GLY A 22 -16.34 6.81 -1.38
C GLY A 22 -14.96 7.43 -1.13
N VAL A 23 -13.90 6.62 -1.01
CA VAL A 23 -12.51 7.08 -0.89
C VAL A 23 -11.76 6.76 -2.17
N MET A 24 -11.62 7.78 -3.01
CA MET A 24 -11.07 7.68 -4.36
C MET A 24 -9.62 8.16 -4.38
N MET A 25 -8.69 7.22 -4.48
CA MET A 25 -7.30 7.56 -4.76
C MET A 25 -7.19 8.12 -6.18
N SER A 26 -6.53 9.27 -6.31
CA SER A 26 -6.31 9.90 -7.61
C SER A 26 -5.23 9.16 -8.42
N PRO A 27 -5.16 9.35 -9.75
CA PRO A 27 -3.99 8.97 -10.51
C PRO A 27 -2.76 9.70 -10.00
N GLY A 28 -1.61 9.01 -9.92
CA GLY A 28 -0.39 9.62 -9.41
C GLY A 28 0.65 8.61 -8.95
N ARG A 29 1.80 9.14 -8.50
CA ARG A 29 2.88 8.37 -7.88
C ARG A 29 2.84 8.57 -6.38
N TYR A 30 2.89 7.46 -5.65
CA TYR A 30 2.78 7.39 -4.21
C TYR A 30 3.99 6.67 -3.64
N VAL A 31 4.44 7.11 -2.46
CA VAL A 31 5.42 6.35 -1.67
C VAL A 31 4.64 5.34 -0.85
N GLY A 32 5.03 4.07 -0.94
CA GLY A 32 4.45 2.98 -0.18
C GLY A 32 5.52 2.11 0.46
N GLN A 33 5.07 1.05 1.12
CA GLN A 33 5.93 0.03 1.69
C GLN A 33 5.61 -1.33 1.06
N SER A 34 6.66 -2.09 0.76
CA SER A 34 6.58 -3.51 0.44
C SER A 34 7.02 -4.31 1.65
N LYS A 35 6.24 -5.31 2.06
CA LYS A 35 6.53 -6.20 3.18
C LYS A 35 6.49 -7.66 2.73
N GLN A 36 7.52 -8.42 3.09
CA GLN A 36 7.58 -9.87 2.89
C GLN A 36 8.00 -10.57 4.17
N LEU A 37 7.41 -11.73 4.41
CA LEU A 37 7.80 -12.63 5.50
C LEU A 37 8.72 -13.71 4.94
N GLY A 38 9.83 -13.96 5.63
CA GLY A 38 10.81 -14.96 5.27
C GLY A 38 10.84 -16.07 6.30
N VAL A 39 10.77 -17.32 5.87
CA VAL A 39 10.98 -18.48 6.74
C VAL A 39 12.33 -19.09 6.41
N ALA A 40 13.17 -19.28 7.44
CA ALA A 40 14.43 -19.97 7.29
C ALA A 40 14.20 -21.45 6.92
N THR A 41 14.88 -21.91 5.90
CA THR A 41 14.87 -23.28 5.36
C THR A 41 16.29 -23.82 5.27
N LEU A 42 16.45 -25.12 5.01
CA LEU A 42 17.77 -25.76 4.86
C LEU A 42 18.63 -25.11 3.75
N ASN A 43 18.01 -24.50 2.74
CA ASN A 43 18.67 -23.94 1.56
C ASN A 43 18.64 -22.40 1.51
N GLY A 44 18.35 -21.73 2.63
CA GLY A 44 18.24 -20.27 2.71
C GLY A 44 16.88 -19.79 3.18
N VAL A 45 16.41 -18.63 2.71
CA VAL A 45 15.14 -18.04 3.16
C VAL A 45 14.09 -18.13 2.05
N SER A 46 12.96 -18.76 2.35
CA SER A 46 11.78 -18.75 1.49
C SER A 46 10.92 -17.53 1.83
N TRP A 47 10.66 -16.68 0.84
CA TRP A 47 9.91 -15.43 1.02
C TRP A 47 8.46 -15.58 0.55
N THR A 48 7.52 -15.01 1.30
CA THR A 48 6.13 -14.86 0.85
C THR A 48 6.04 -13.89 -0.32
N GLN A 49 4.89 -13.90 -1.01
CA GLN A 49 4.55 -12.79 -1.90
C GLN A 49 4.54 -11.46 -1.12
N PRO A 50 4.91 -10.34 -1.77
CA PRO A 50 4.89 -9.02 -1.15
C PRO A 50 3.47 -8.54 -0.88
N GLU A 51 3.32 -7.89 0.27
CA GLU A 51 2.19 -7.05 0.65
C GLU A 51 2.59 -5.59 0.45
N TYR A 52 1.67 -4.77 -0.05
CA TYR A 52 1.92 -3.37 -0.37
C TYR A 52 0.98 -2.45 0.40
N THR A 53 1.54 -1.43 1.04
CA THR A 53 0.76 -0.41 1.75
C THR A 53 1.11 0.99 1.30
N ILE A 54 0.16 1.91 1.40
CA ILE A 54 0.37 3.36 1.25
C ILE A 54 -0.20 4.06 2.48
N GLU A 55 0.56 4.97 3.06
CA GLU A 55 0.12 5.81 4.16
C GLU A 55 -0.40 7.14 3.61
N PHE A 56 -1.62 7.50 4.00
CA PHE A 56 -2.24 8.79 3.66
C PHE A 56 -2.49 9.60 4.92
N SER A 57 -2.22 10.89 4.87
CA SER A 57 -2.60 11.82 5.94
C SER A 57 -4.12 12.03 5.97
N GLY A 58 -4.66 12.45 7.11
CA GLY A 58 -6.09 12.81 7.22
C GLY A 58 -6.52 13.88 6.18
N GLN A 59 -5.63 14.81 5.84
CA GLN A 59 -5.88 15.81 4.79
C GLN A 59 -5.98 15.19 3.39
N GLN A 60 -5.09 14.25 3.07
CA GLN A 60 -5.14 13.52 1.79
C GLN A 60 -6.43 12.69 1.70
N LEU A 61 -6.81 12.02 2.79
CA LEU A 61 -8.03 11.22 2.85
C LEU A 61 -9.29 12.07 2.71
N ALA A 62 -9.33 13.24 3.37
CA ALA A 62 -10.43 14.19 3.19
C ALA A 62 -10.56 14.65 1.73
N ALA A 63 -9.45 14.93 1.06
CA ALA A 63 -9.44 15.27 -0.36
C ALA A 63 -9.88 14.11 -1.27
N MET A 64 -9.72 12.86 -0.82
CA MET A 64 -10.15 11.65 -1.50
C MET A 64 -11.62 11.28 -1.24
N GLY A 65 -12.33 12.02 -0.38
CA GLY A 65 -13.76 11.79 -0.07
C GLY A 65 -14.02 11.12 1.28
N ALA A 66 -12.98 10.83 2.07
CA ALA A 66 -13.12 10.24 3.39
C ALA A 66 -13.75 11.23 4.38
N LYS A 67 -14.72 10.75 5.18
CA LYS A 67 -15.46 11.56 6.15
C LYS A 67 -14.80 11.51 7.52
N ASN A 68 -15.00 12.55 8.35
CA ASN A 68 -14.55 12.61 9.74
C ASN A 68 -13.02 12.50 9.95
N MET A 69 -12.22 13.07 9.03
CA MET A 69 -10.75 13.03 9.09
C MET A 69 -10.11 14.10 9.99
N SER A 70 -10.91 14.90 10.70
CA SER A 70 -10.42 16.09 11.44
C SER A 70 -9.42 15.77 12.56
N ASN A 71 -9.45 14.53 13.10
CA ASN A 71 -8.57 14.08 14.18
C ASN A 71 -7.62 12.95 13.76
N VAL A 72 -7.56 12.64 12.46
CA VAL A 72 -6.75 11.54 11.92
C VAL A 72 -5.41 12.09 11.44
N ILE A 73 -4.31 11.60 12.02
CA ILE A 73 -2.95 11.96 11.58
C ILE A 73 -2.66 11.27 10.25
N SER A 74 -2.77 9.94 10.23
CA SER A 74 -2.59 9.12 9.03
C SER A 74 -3.31 7.78 9.14
N ILE A 75 -3.56 7.15 7.99
CA ILE A 75 -4.08 5.78 7.85
C ILE A 75 -3.25 5.06 6.81
N GLU A 76 -2.86 3.82 7.13
CA GLU A 76 -2.22 2.90 6.20
C GLU A 76 -3.29 2.07 5.46
N TYR A 77 -3.29 2.13 4.13
CA TYR A 77 -4.15 1.32 3.27
C TYR A 77 -3.37 0.16 2.66
N ASP A 78 -3.91 -1.06 2.78
CA ASP A 78 -3.45 -2.21 2.00
C ASP A 78 -3.90 -2.08 0.54
N VAL A 79 -2.92 -1.95 -0.35
CA VAL A 79 -3.12 -1.81 -1.79
C VAL A 79 -2.69 -3.05 -2.58
N THR A 80 -2.36 -4.14 -1.89
CA THR A 80 -1.88 -5.40 -2.48
C THR A 80 -2.83 -5.91 -3.56
N LYS A 81 -4.15 -5.86 -3.33
CA LYS A 81 -5.15 -6.30 -4.31
C LYS A 81 -5.09 -5.50 -5.61
N PHE A 82 -4.92 -4.18 -5.52
CA PHE A 82 -4.85 -3.30 -6.68
C PHE A 82 -3.54 -3.47 -7.46
N VAL A 83 -2.45 -3.79 -6.75
CA VAL A 83 -1.18 -4.15 -7.39
C VAL A 83 -1.30 -5.46 -8.15
N ARG A 84 -1.92 -6.48 -7.56
CA ARG A 84 -2.15 -7.79 -8.21
C ARG A 84 -3.08 -7.67 -9.43
N LEU A 85 -4.04 -6.75 -9.40
CA LEU A 85 -4.93 -6.45 -10.53
C LEU A 85 -4.31 -5.52 -11.57
N GLY A 86 -3.09 -5.01 -11.35
CA GLY A 86 -2.40 -4.10 -12.27
C GLY A 86 -2.96 -2.67 -12.32
N GLN A 87 -3.90 -2.32 -11.42
CA GLN A 87 -4.45 -0.97 -11.31
C GLN A 87 -3.42 0.00 -10.68
N ILE A 88 -2.56 -0.55 -9.82
CA ILE A 88 -1.38 0.12 -9.28
C ILE A 88 -0.15 -0.69 -9.70
N THR A 89 0.90 -0.01 -10.18
CA THR A 89 2.14 -0.67 -10.62
C THR A 89 3.34 -0.15 -9.86
N LEU A 90 4.36 -0.98 -9.66
CA LEU A 90 5.66 -0.51 -9.16
C LEU A 90 6.37 0.31 -10.24
N SER A 91 7.07 1.37 -9.84
CA SER A 91 7.81 2.30 -10.73
C SER A 91 9.21 2.62 -10.24
#